data_AF-A0A6J7F0T7-F1
#
_entry.id   AF-A0A6J7F0T7-F1
#
_cell.length_a   1.000
_cell.length_b   1.000
_cell.length_c   1.000
_cell.angle_alpha   90.00
_cell.angle_beta   90.00
_cell.angle_gamma   90.00
#
_symmetry.space_group_name_H-M   'P 1'
#
loop_
_entity.id
_entity.type
_entity.pdbx_description
1 polymer ?
#
loop_
_entity_poly.entity_id
_entity_poly.type
_entity_poly.pdbx_seq_one_letter_code
_entity_poly.pdbx_strand_id
1 'polypeptide(L)'
;MSCGNPHAVACVQIHLWMWIYLDNELEPESSHQVVHHLEECPPCAEVFTAERIIQTRIRQCRETVQTPEGLHTRIFTQIQQTISGE
;
A
#
# COMPACT_ATOMS: atom_id res chain seq x y z
N MET A 1 -13.84 -10.05 -0.82
CA MET A 1 -14.91 -11.06 -0.66
C MET A 1 -15.96 -10.53 0.29
N SER A 2 -17.19 -11.05 0.28
CA SER A 2 -18.22 -10.65 1.25
C SER A 2 -18.11 -11.51 2.51
N CYS A 3 -18.03 -10.84 3.65
CA CYS A 3 -18.00 -11.35 5.01
C CYS A 3 -19.38 -11.80 5.54
N GLY A 4 -20.46 -11.63 4.75
CA GLY A 4 -21.80 -12.11 5.07
C GLY A 4 -22.65 -11.19 5.97
N ASN A 5 -22.08 -10.14 6.56
CA ASN A 5 -22.80 -9.17 7.41
C ASN A 5 -22.88 -7.79 6.76
N PRO A 6 -23.96 -7.01 7.01
CA PRO A 6 -24.05 -5.63 6.55
C PRO A 6 -23.12 -4.74 7.39
N HIS A 7 -22.31 -3.95 6.69
CA HIS A 7 -21.41 -2.95 7.27
C HIS A 7 -21.64 -1.61 6.57
N ALA A 8 -21.26 -0.50 7.21
CA ALA A 8 -21.37 0.83 6.61
C ALA A 8 -20.62 0.92 5.27
N VAL A 9 -19.45 0.26 5.19
CA VAL A 9 -18.68 0.08 3.96
C VAL A 9 -18.61 -1.40 3.64
N ALA A 10 -18.98 -1.75 2.40
CA ALA A 10 -18.98 -3.15 1.96
C ALA A 10 -17.58 -3.77 2.03
N CYS A 11 -17.50 -5.04 2.44
CA CYS A 11 -16.24 -5.80 2.50
C CYS A 11 -15.48 -5.74 1.14
N VAL A 12 -16.18 -5.77 0.00
CA VAL A 12 -15.54 -5.62 -1.32
C VAL A 12 -14.83 -4.27 -1.50
N GLN A 13 -15.42 -3.18 -1.01
CA GLN A 13 -14.84 -1.83 -1.10
C GLN A 13 -13.58 -1.73 -0.21
N ILE A 14 -13.63 -2.30 0.99
CA ILE A 14 -12.48 -2.33 1.90
C ILE A 14 -11.29 -3.08 1.30
N HIS A 15 -11.54 -4.20 0.62
CA HIS A 15 -10.47 -4.93 -0.07
C HIS A 15 -9.85 -4.13 -1.23
N LEU A 16 -10.62 -3.26 -1.91
CA LEU A 16 -10.07 -2.37 -2.94
C LEU A 16 -9.21 -1.27 -2.32
N TRP A 17 -9.68 -0.66 -1.24
CA TRP A 17 -8.95 0.38 -0.53
C TRP A 17 -7.76 -0.14 0.27
N MET A 18 -7.73 -1.43 0.60
CA MET A 18 -6.68 -2.07 1.38
C MET A 18 -5.28 -1.78 0.83
N TRP A 19 -5.08 -1.95 -0.47
CA TRP A 19 -3.78 -1.73 -1.12
C TRP A 19 -3.34 -0.26 -1.05
N ILE A 20 -4.27 0.64 -1.39
CA ILE A 20 -4.05 2.09 -1.35
C ILE A 20 -3.73 2.54 0.09
N TYR A 21 -4.42 1.97 1.08
CA TYR A 21 -4.16 2.21 2.49
C TYR A 21 -2.78 1.70 2.93
N LEU A 22 -2.38 0.49 2.50
CA LEU A 22 -1.07 -0.08 2.82
C LEU A 22 0.09 0.74 2.27
N ASP A 23 -0.12 1.43 1.14
CA ASP A 23 0.86 2.31 0.53
C ASP A 23 0.82 3.76 1.09
N ASN A 24 -0.09 4.04 2.03
CA ASN A 24 -0.37 5.36 2.61
C ASN A 24 -0.86 6.40 1.59
N GLU A 25 -1.57 5.95 0.55
CA GLU A 25 -2.11 6.82 -0.51
C GLU A 25 -3.62 7.03 -0.38
N LEU A 26 -4.25 6.47 0.66
CA LEU A 26 -5.69 6.57 0.86
C LEU A 26 -6.03 7.86 1.61
N GLU A 27 -7.10 8.54 1.18
CA GLU A 27 -7.57 9.76 1.84
C GLU A 27 -7.87 9.51 3.33
N PRO A 28 -7.71 10.52 4.20
CA PRO A 28 -7.89 10.35 5.65
C PRO A 28 -9.27 9.82 6.03
N GLU A 29 -10.34 10.30 5.38
CA GLU A 29 -11.71 9.85 5.67
C GLU A 29 -11.90 8.37 5.35
N SER A 30 -11.48 7.92 4.17
CA SER A 30 -11.54 6.51 3.79
C SER A 30 -10.59 5.63 4.63
N SER A 31 -9.47 6.18 5.09
CA SER A 31 -8.57 5.50 6.02
C SER A 31 -9.25 5.18 7.35
N HIS A 32 -10.04 6.11 7.89
CA HIS A 32 -10.82 5.85 9.10
C HIS A 32 -11.89 4.78 8.88
N GLN A 33 -12.54 4.79 7.72
CA GLN A 33 -13.53 3.76 7.34
C GLN A 33 -12.90 2.36 7.23
N VAL A 34 -11.68 2.26 6.71
CA VAL A 34 -10.92 1.00 6.69
C VAL A 34 -10.65 0.51 8.10
N VAL A 35 -10.13 1.36 8.99
CA VAL A 35 -9.83 0.98 10.38
C VAL A 35 -11.09 0.49 11.11
N HIS A 36 -12.17 1.26 11.06
CA HIS A 36 -13.45 0.91 11.68
C HIS A 36 -13.97 -0.44 11.18
N HIS A 37 -13.90 -0.68 9.86
CA HIS A 37 -14.35 -1.95 9.31
C HIS A 37 -13.50 -3.13 9.76
N LEU A 38 -12.18 -2.96 9.85
CA LEU A 38 -11.28 -4.02 10.32
C LEU A 38 -11.51 -4.36 11.80
N GLU A 39 -11.94 -3.40 12.61
CA GLU A 39 -12.34 -3.62 14.01
C GLU A 39 -13.64 -4.43 14.13
N GLU A 40 -14.60 -4.21 13.23
CA GLU A 40 -15.91 -4.88 13.24
C GLU A 40 -15.95 -6.21 12.45
N CYS A 41 -15.01 -6.42 11.52
CA CYS A 41 -14.99 -7.55 10.60
C CYS A 41 -13.69 -8.37 10.70
N PRO A 42 -13.63 -9.36 11.62
CA PRO A 42 -12.46 -10.24 11.77
C PRO A 42 -11.98 -10.92 10.48
N PRO A 43 -12.87 -11.41 9.58
CA PRO A 43 -12.44 -11.98 8.30
C PRO A 43 -11.66 -11.00 7.42
N CYS A 44 -12.02 -9.71 7.42
CA CYS A 44 -11.28 -8.69 6.68
C CYS A 44 -9.96 -8.33 7.37
N ALA A 45 -9.92 -8.34 8.71
CA ALA A 45 -8.70 -8.13 9.49
C ALA A 45 -7.65 -9.23 9.27
N GLU A 46 -8.07 -10.49 9.11
CA GLU A 46 -7.17 -11.60 8.77
C GLU A 46 -6.51 -11.39 7.40
N VAL A 47 -7.30 -11.02 6.39
CA VAL A 47 -6.78 -10.71 5.05
C VAL A 47 -5.83 -9.52 5.10
N PHE A 48 -6.21 -8.45 5.78
CA PHE A 48 -5.35 -7.28 5.96
C PHE A 48 -3.99 -7.63 6.59
N THR A 49 -4.01 -8.49 7.60
CA THR A 49 -2.80 -8.96 8.28
C THR A 49 -1.92 -9.77 7.34
N ALA A 50 -2.51 -10.65 6.53
CA ALA A 50 -1.77 -11.41 5.51
C ALA A 50 -1.08 -10.48 4.50
N GLU A 51 -1.79 -9.47 3.98
CA GLU A 51 -1.22 -8.51 3.05
C GLU A 51 -0.11 -7.66 3.68
N ARG A 52 -0.26 -7.24 4.94
CA ARG A 52 0.80 -6.55 5.68
C ARG A 52 2.05 -7.39 5.84
N ILE A 53 1.91 -8.69 6.09
CA ILE A 53 3.06 -9.61 6.20
C ILE A 53 3.78 -9.68 4.86
N ILE A 54 3.05 -9.80 3.75
CA ILE A 54 3.61 -9.81 2.39
C ILE A 54 4.35 -8.49 2.12
N GLN A 55 3.71 -7.34 2.35
CA GLN A 55 4.32 -6.03 2.16
C GLN A 55 5.59 -5.86 3.00
N THR A 56 5.57 -6.32 4.26
CA THR A 56 6.74 -6.30 5.15
C THR A 56 7.89 -7.14 4.60
N ARG A 57 7.61 -8.35 4.12
CA ARG A 57 8.62 -9.22 3.52
C ARG A 57 9.24 -8.59 2.27
N ILE A 58 8.42 -7.99 1.39
CA ILE A 58 8.91 -7.28 0.21
C ILE A 58 9.83 -6.13 0.61
N ARG A 59 9.46 -5.34 1.64
CA ARG A 59 10.30 -4.26 2.15
C ARG A 59 11.64 -4.77 2.71
N GLN A 60 11.65 -5.90 3.41
CA GLN A 60 12.88 -6.52 3.93
C GLN A 60 13.81 -6.98 2.80
N CYS A 61 13.27 -7.49 1.68
CA CYS A 61 14.09 -7.83 0.51
C CYS A 61 14.84 -6.61 -0.06
N ARG A 62 14.37 -5.37 0.17
CA ARG A 62 15.10 -4.17 -0.25
C ARG A 62 16.41 -3.99 0.52
N GLU A 63 16.47 -4.42 1.78
CA GLU A 63 17.68 -4.30 2.61
C GLU A 63 18.80 -5.22 2.12
N THR A 64 18.45 -6.34 1.48
CA THR A 64 19.41 -7.30 0.93
C THR A 64 19.84 -6.97 -0.51
N VAL A 65 19.07 -6.15 -1.22
CA VAL A 65 19.38 -5.71 -2.58
C VAL A 65 20.22 -4.43 -2.52
N GLN A 66 21.52 -4.58 -2.74
CA GLN A 66 22.40 -3.43 -2.88
C GLN A 66 22.08 -2.68 -4.17
N THR A 67 21.85 -1.38 -4.04
CA THR A 67 21.68 -0.50 -5.19
C THR A 67 23.06 -0.23 -5.81
N PRO A 68 23.24 -0.33 -7.14
CA PRO A 68 24.52 0.00 -7.78
C PRO A 68 25.00 1.39 -7.38
N GLU A 69 26.29 1.51 -7.05
CA GLU A 69 26.90 2.81 -6.73
C GLU A 69 26.70 3.79 -7.89
N GLY A 70 26.37 5.04 -7.57
CA GLY A 70 26.13 6.08 -8.57
C GLY A 70 24.82 5.96 -9.36
N LEU A 71 23.95 4.97 -9.08
CA LEU A 71 22.63 4.86 -9.73
C LEU A 71 21.79 6.12 -9.51
N HIS A 72 21.78 6.64 -8.29
CA HIS A 72 21.05 7.88 -7.95
C HIS A 72 21.53 9.05 -8.82
N THR A 73 22.84 9.24 -8.94
CA THR A 73 23.44 10.30 -9.77
C THR A 73 23.04 10.14 -11.23
N ARG A 74 23.12 8.93 -11.79
CA ARG A 74 22.72 8.65 -13.18
C ARG A 74 21.25 8.98 -13.44
N ILE A 75 20.35 8.50 -12.57
CA ILE A 75 18.91 8.78 -12.68
C ILE A 75 18.66 10.28 -12.59
N PHE A 76 19.26 10.96 -11.60
CA PHE A 76 19.08 12.39 -11.39
C PHE A 76 19.56 13.21 -12.59
N THR A 77 20.74 12.92 -13.13
CA THR A 77 21.26 13.58 -14.34
C THR A 77 20.32 13.38 -15.53
N GLN A 78 19.79 12.17 -15.72
CA GLN A 78 18.90 11.87 -16.84
C GLN A 78 17.53 12.54 -16.70
N ILE A 79 16.98 12.61 -15.49
CA ILE A 79 15.76 13.38 -15.22
C ILE A 79 16.00 14.86 -15.49
N GLN A 80 17.11 15.43 -15.01
CA GLN A 80 17.43 16.84 -15.26
C GLN A 80 17.59 17.14 -16.74
N GLN A 81 18.25 16.27 -17.52
CA GLN A 81 18.35 16.42 -18.98
C GLN A 81 16.97 16.40 -19.66
N THR A 82 16.07 15.51 -19.22
CA THR A 82 14.70 15.41 -19.75
C THR A 82 13.85 16.63 -19.39
N ILE A 83 14.08 17.25 -18.24
CA ILE A 83 13.34 18.44 -17.78
C ILE A 83 13.95 19.75 -18.33
N SER A 84 15.26 19.78 -18.63
CA SER A 84 16.01 20.99 -18.99
C SER A 84 16.29 21.19 -20.49
N GLY A 85 15.91 20.27 -21.38
CA GLY A 85 15.98 20.42 -22.85
C GLY A 85 14.59 20.20 -23.46
N GLU A 86 14.11 21.02 -24.41
CA GLU A 86 14.43 20.97 -25.86
C GLU A 86 14.06 19.66 -26.55
#